data_AF-A0A504Z6I4-F1
#
_entry.id   AF-A0A504Z6I4-F1
#
_cell.length_a   1.000
_cell.length_b   1.000
_cell.length_c   1.000
_cell.angle_alpha   90.00
_cell.angle_beta   90.00
_cell.angle_gamma   90.00
#
_symmetry.space_group_name_H-M   'P 1'
#
loop_
_entity.id
_entity.type
_entity.pdbx_description
1 polymer ?
#
loop_
_entity_poly.entity_id
_entity_poly.type
_entity_poly.pdbx_seq_one_letter_code
_entity_poly.pdbx_strand_id
1 'polypeptide(L)'
;MFSLRPFRVFVKPGVFTGRYISSFKSSDLNVKKTKNHKPIPKGDYGFGKIFTDHMFVVEWNRDGGWNKPEIREYAPFTVSPAMQSFHYATSCFEGFKAMRGRDGICRLFRPDKHMERLRKSAARLCLPDFSASELLECIKELIRLDKSWIPSDEGCSLYVRPLFAGIDPIIGVDICSKAILFVILSPVGAYFTGAQQGVALYADPKFVRSWQGGGGAFKLASNYAPTLYVQQFVKEKGCQTALWLHGQNENLTEAGTMNIFLFWTNENGERELVTPPLNGLILPGITRESILELTKSWHEFPVHEKEITMSQVLCAVNENRLHAMFGTGTACVISPVAKLVYKNKVYEIKGGPEGTKTVNRIYKELTDIQWAVNGPHLWTHPVDASR
;
A
#
# COMPACT_ATOMS: atom_id res chain seq x y z
N MET A 1 24.69 38.72 -7.05
CA MET A 1 25.29 37.37 -6.98
C MET A 1 25.18 36.89 -5.54
N PHE A 2 24.02 36.35 -5.14
CA PHE A 2 23.81 35.82 -3.79
C PHE A 2 23.76 34.29 -3.87
N SER A 3 24.81 33.66 -3.35
CA SER A 3 24.95 32.20 -3.26
C SER A 3 23.97 31.67 -2.22
N LEU A 4 22.89 31.06 -2.68
CA LEU A 4 22.03 30.22 -1.84
C LEU A 4 22.75 28.89 -1.61
N ARG A 5 23.39 28.75 -0.45
CA ARG A 5 23.85 27.43 0.03
C ARG A 5 22.64 26.56 0.32
N PRO A 6 22.62 25.28 -0.09
CA PRO A 6 21.52 24.38 0.25
C PRO A 6 21.55 24.10 1.76
N PHE A 7 20.43 24.41 2.44
CA PHE A 7 20.17 23.95 3.80
C PHE A 7 20.12 22.42 3.79
N ARG A 8 21.23 21.76 4.12
CA ARG A 8 21.23 20.38 4.58
C ARG A 8 20.66 20.37 6.00
N VAL A 9 19.37 20.11 6.13
CA VAL A 9 18.78 19.76 7.43
C VAL A 9 19.30 18.36 7.79
N PHE A 10 20.44 18.32 8.49
CA PHE A 10 20.79 17.17 9.30
C PHE A 10 19.80 17.14 10.47
N VAL A 11 18.76 16.33 10.35
CA VAL A 11 17.99 15.90 11.52
C VAL A 11 18.95 15.09 12.37
N LYS A 12 19.51 15.69 13.43
CA LYS A 12 20.15 14.92 14.50
C LYS A 12 19.11 13.92 15.02
N PRO A 13 19.41 12.62 15.13
CA PRO A 13 18.57 11.69 15.85
C PRO A 13 18.68 12.02 17.34
N GLY A 14 17.84 12.97 17.78
CA GLY A 14 17.79 13.46 19.15
C GLY A 14 16.44 13.16 19.76
N VAL A 15 16.43 12.16 20.65
CA VAL A 15 15.59 12.06 21.85
C VAL A 15 14.08 11.86 21.62
N PHE A 16 13.71 10.64 21.22
CA PHE A 16 12.45 9.99 21.63
C PHE A 16 12.78 8.60 22.23
N THR A 17 13.79 8.57 23.11
CA THR A 17 14.33 7.34 23.72
C THR A 17 13.64 6.95 25.03
N GLY A 18 12.47 7.50 25.32
CA GLY A 18 11.53 6.95 26.29
C GLY A 18 10.51 6.04 25.59
N ARG A 19 10.95 5.06 24.78
CA ARG A 19 10.02 4.08 24.19
C ARG A 19 9.53 3.19 25.32
N TYR A 20 8.24 3.24 25.65
CA TYR A 20 7.58 2.27 26.53
C TYR A 20 7.89 0.84 26.03
N ILE A 21 8.72 0.10 26.76
CA ILE A 21 9.51 -1.05 26.26
C ILE A 21 8.69 -2.35 26.12
N SER A 22 7.49 -2.45 26.69
CA SER A 22 6.72 -3.70 26.66
C SER A 22 5.67 -3.69 25.54
N SER A 23 5.95 -4.37 24.43
CA SER A 23 4.94 -4.76 23.41
C SER A 23 3.98 -5.82 23.98
N PHE A 24 2.76 -5.90 23.45
CA PHE A 24 1.93 -7.11 23.59
C PHE A 24 2.66 -8.33 22.98
N LYS A 25 2.30 -9.52 23.46
CA LYS A 25 2.88 -10.80 23.05
C LYS A 25 1.85 -11.69 22.39
N SER A 26 2.22 -12.37 21.32
CA SER A 26 1.36 -13.35 20.66
C SER A 26 1.08 -14.57 21.56
N SER A 27 1.96 -14.85 22.53
CA SER A 27 1.75 -15.89 23.55
C SER A 27 0.62 -15.57 24.53
N ASP A 28 0.26 -14.29 24.69
CA ASP A 28 -0.83 -13.84 25.56
C ASP A 28 -2.16 -13.67 24.80
N LEU A 29 -2.20 -14.10 23.53
CA LEU A 29 -3.35 -13.95 22.65
C LEU A 29 -4.56 -14.75 23.16
N ASN A 30 -5.64 -14.03 23.46
CA ASN A 30 -6.92 -14.63 23.81
C ASN A 30 -7.77 -14.82 22.55
N VAL A 31 -8.13 -16.06 22.21
CA VAL A 31 -8.93 -16.38 21.02
C VAL A 31 -10.35 -16.75 21.43
N LYS A 32 -11.32 -15.90 21.06
CA LYS A 32 -12.76 -16.12 21.25
C LYS A 32 -13.41 -16.41 19.90
N LYS A 33 -13.71 -17.69 19.66
CA LYS A 33 -14.37 -18.13 18.43
C LYS A 33 -15.83 -17.67 18.42
N THR A 34 -16.30 -17.15 17.28
CA THR A 34 -17.72 -16.87 17.08
C THR A 34 -18.53 -18.17 17.09
N LYS A 35 -19.79 -18.08 17.50
CA LYS A 35 -20.80 -19.12 17.32
C LYS A 35 -21.67 -18.87 16.08
N ASN A 36 -21.58 -17.67 15.51
CA ASN A 36 -22.42 -17.20 14.41
C ASN A 36 -21.58 -17.04 13.14
N HIS A 37 -21.29 -18.16 12.47
CA HIS A 37 -20.54 -18.12 11.21
C HIS A 37 -21.38 -17.51 10.10
N LYS A 38 -20.80 -16.52 9.39
CA LYS A 38 -21.41 -15.97 8.18
C LYS A 38 -21.26 -16.95 7.02
N PRO A 39 -22.20 -16.97 6.06
CA PRO A 39 -22.03 -17.76 4.85
C PRO A 39 -20.81 -17.30 4.07
N ILE A 40 -19.97 -18.24 3.63
CA ILE A 40 -18.81 -17.93 2.77
C ILE A 40 -19.35 -17.46 1.41
N PRO A 41 -19.00 -16.23 0.96
CA PRO A 41 -19.47 -15.71 -0.31
C PRO A 41 -18.94 -16.56 -1.48
N LYS A 42 -19.75 -16.69 -2.53
CA LYS A 42 -19.36 -17.31 -3.81
C LYS A 42 -19.51 -16.26 -4.92
N GLY A 43 -18.55 -16.17 -5.83
CA GLY A 43 -18.60 -15.25 -6.98
C GLY A 43 -17.85 -13.93 -6.74
N ASP A 44 -18.46 -12.79 -7.10
CA ASP A 44 -17.82 -11.48 -7.00
C ASP A 44 -17.72 -11.01 -5.53
N TYR A 45 -16.52 -11.09 -4.97
CA TYR A 45 -16.23 -10.62 -3.62
C TYR A 45 -16.28 -9.09 -3.48
N GLY A 46 -16.12 -8.35 -4.59
CA GLY A 46 -15.78 -6.93 -4.57
C GLY A 46 -14.46 -6.66 -3.82
N PHE A 47 -14.14 -5.38 -3.60
CA PHE A 47 -12.99 -4.99 -2.76
C PHE A 47 -13.47 -4.34 -1.47
N GLY A 48 -13.19 -4.96 -0.32
CA GLY A 48 -13.40 -4.36 1.00
C GLY A 48 -14.86 -4.17 1.42
N LYS A 49 -15.79 -4.98 0.89
CA LYS A 49 -17.23 -4.92 1.23
C LYS A 49 -17.68 -6.07 2.14
N ILE A 50 -17.04 -7.22 2.02
CA ILE A 50 -17.35 -8.43 2.79
C ILE A 50 -16.22 -8.65 3.80
N PHE A 51 -16.56 -8.98 5.04
CA PHE A 51 -15.59 -9.19 6.12
C PHE A 51 -15.76 -10.56 6.76
N THR A 52 -14.64 -11.16 7.18
CA THR A 52 -14.62 -12.50 7.79
C THR A 52 -15.22 -12.53 9.19
N ASP A 53 -15.38 -13.72 9.75
CA ASP A 53 -16.06 -13.94 11.04
C ASP A 53 -15.38 -13.26 12.22
N HIS A 54 -14.06 -13.10 12.19
CA HIS A 54 -13.29 -12.58 13.31
C HIS A 54 -12.49 -11.32 12.96
N MET A 55 -12.06 -10.64 14.02
CA MET A 55 -11.09 -9.54 13.96
C MET A 55 -10.11 -9.66 15.13
N PHE A 56 -8.90 -9.17 14.93
CA PHE A 56 -7.91 -8.98 15.99
C PHE A 56 -8.05 -7.58 16.58
N VAL A 57 -7.90 -7.44 17.90
CA VAL A 57 -7.89 -6.16 18.62
C VAL A 57 -6.86 -6.20 19.74
N VAL A 58 -6.13 -5.10 19.91
CA VAL A 58 -5.35 -4.82 21.11
C VAL A 58 -5.37 -3.33 21.40
N GLU A 59 -5.61 -2.99 22.66
CA GLU A 59 -5.63 -1.62 23.14
C GLU A 59 -4.32 -1.28 23.87
N TRP A 60 -3.99 -0.01 23.88
CA TRP A 60 -2.88 0.56 24.63
C TRP A 60 -3.36 1.76 25.42
N ASN A 61 -2.82 1.93 26.61
CA ASN A 61 -2.95 3.15 27.39
C ASN A 61 -1.59 3.56 27.99
N ARG A 62 -1.41 4.86 28.23
CA ARG A 62 -0.13 5.43 28.69
C ARG A 62 0.31 4.90 30.06
N ASP A 63 -0.63 4.66 30.96
CA ASP A 63 -0.34 4.30 32.36
C ASP A 63 -0.03 2.79 32.54
N GLY A 64 -0.60 1.94 31.69
CA GLY A 64 -0.53 0.47 31.79
C GLY A 64 0.09 -0.22 30.58
N GLY A 65 0.42 0.51 29.51
CA GLY A 65 1.01 -0.05 28.30
C GLY A 65 -0.01 -0.82 27.44
N TRP A 66 0.47 -1.87 26.78
CA TRP A 66 -0.34 -2.71 25.90
C TRP A 66 -1.16 -3.74 26.71
N ASN A 67 -2.45 -3.82 26.41
CA ASN A 67 -3.33 -4.87 26.94
C ASN A 67 -3.00 -6.23 26.28
N LYS A 68 -3.58 -7.31 26.82
CA LYS A 68 -3.54 -8.62 26.19
C LYS A 68 -4.26 -8.57 24.83
N PRO A 69 -3.65 -9.11 23.75
CA PRO A 69 -4.29 -9.11 22.45
C PRO A 69 -5.46 -10.11 22.41
N GLU A 70 -6.46 -9.81 21.59
CA GLU A 70 -7.68 -10.60 21.47
C GLU A 70 -8.01 -10.85 19.99
N ILE A 71 -8.37 -12.09 19.64
CA ILE A 71 -9.17 -12.38 18.44
C ILE A 71 -10.60 -12.63 18.90
N ARG A 72 -11.55 -11.91 18.32
CA ARG A 72 -12.98 -12.01 18.67
C ARG A 72 -13.85 -11.87 17.43
N GLU A 73 -15.15 -12.10 17.58
CA GLU A 73 -16.14 -11.88 16.53
C GLU A 73 -16.03 -10.47 15.92
N TYR A 74 -16.13 -10.38 14.59
CA TYR A 74 -16.18 -9.11 13.88
C TYR A 74 -17.42 -8.33 14.31
N ALA A 75 -17.22 -7.17 14.94
CA ALA A 75 -18.29 -6.33 15.46
C ALA A 75 -17.94 -4.83 15.38
N PRO A 76 -18.94 -3.94 15.33
CA PRO A 76 -18.71 -2.51 15.45
C PRO A 76 -18.04 -2.13 16.78
N PHE A 77 -17.24 -1.07 16.76
CA PHE A 77 -16.70 -0.48 17.99
C PHE A 77 -17.68 0.54 18.60
N THR A 78 -17.81 0.52 19.93
CA THR A 78 -18.39 1.62 20.69
C THR A 78 -17.27 2.63 21.00
N VAL A 79 -17.41 3.86 20.52
CA VAL A 79 -16.37 4.89 20.66
C VAL A 79 -16.97 6.20 21.17
N SER A 80 -16.14 7.02 21.81
CA SER A 80 -16.52 8.38 22.20
C SER A 80 -16.78 9.24 20.96
N PRO A 81 -17.81 10.10 20.95
CA PRO A 81 -17.96 11.12 19.92
C PRO A 81 -16.78 12.09 19.87
N ALA A 82 -16.06 12.25 20.99
CA ALA A 82 -14.84 13.06 21.09
C ALA A 82 -13.56 12.27 20.73
N MET A 83 -13.67 11.10 20.09
CA MET A 83 -12.51 10.27 19.75
C MET A 83 -11.53 11.01 18.85
N GLN A 84 -10.28 11.14 19.30
CA GLN A 84 -9.26 11.94 18.61
C GLN A 84 -9.11 11.62 17.12
N SER A 85 -9.10 10.33 16.72
CA SER A 85 -9.02 9.96 15.30
C SER A 85 -10.18 10.44 14.44
N PHE A 86 -11.38 10.71 15.00
CA PHE A 86 -12.49 11.30 14.24
C PHE A 86 -12.27 12.78 13.94
N HIS A 87 -11.60 13.50 14.84
CA HIS A 87 -11.40 14.94 14.72
C HIS A 87 -10.10 15.30 14.00
N TYR A 88 -9.03 14.54 14.23
CA TYR A 88 -7.67 14.89 13.77
C TYR A 88 -7.00 13.84 12.89
N ALA A 89 -7.74 12.79 12.49
CA ALA A 89 -7.23 11.71 11.65
C ALA A 89 -5.91 11.09 12.19
N THR A 90 -5.77 10.99 13.52
CA THR A 90 -4.65 10.31 14.20
C THR A 90 -4.73 8.80 13.98
N SER A 91 -4.64 8.35 12.73
CA SER A 91 -4.69 6.94 12.37
C SER A 91 -3.88 6.61 11.12
N CYS A 92 -3.32 5.42 11.11
CA CYS A 92 -2.63 4.83 9.98
C CYS A 92 -3.09 3.39 9.76
N PHE A 93 -2.83 2.84 8.58
CA PHE A 93 -3.28 1.50 8.24
C PHE A 93 -2.27 0.77 7.37
N GLU A 94 -2.47 -0.54 7.22
CA GLU A 94 -1.79 -1.35 6.23
C GLU A 94 -2.75 -2.14 5.33
N GLY A 95 -2.18 -2.83 4.36
CA GLY A 95 -2.85 -3.51 3.28
C GLY A 95 -1.93 -4.48 2.57
N PHE A 96 -2.13 -5.76 2.84
CA PHE A 96 -1.45 -6.87 2.18
C PHE A 96 -2.40 -8.04 1.97
N LYS A 97 -1.92 -9.10 1.32
CA LYS A 97 -2.73 -10.24 0.93
C LYS A 97 -2.20 -11.52 1.55
N ALA A 98 -3.12 -12.39 1.92
CA ALA A 98 -2.89 -13.80 2.12
C ALA A 98 -3.45 -14.54 0.89
N MET A 99 -2.62 -15.36 0.26
CA MET A 99 -3.00 -16.11 -0.94
C MET A 99 -2.81 -17.60 -0.70
N ARG A 100 -3.69 -18.42 -1.27
CA ARG A 100 -3.52 -19.86 -1.31
C ARG A 100 -2.59 -20.20 -2.50
N GLY A 101 -1.41 -20.73 -2.20
CA GLY A 101 -0.48 -21.18 -3.24
C GLY A 101 -1.02 -22.37 -4.01
N ARG A 102 -0.36 -22.70 -5.13
CA ARG A 102 -0.74 -23.88 -5.96
C ARG A 102 -0.57 -25.22 -5.24
N ASP A 103 0.26 -25.24 -4.20
CA ASP A 103 0.44 -26.37 -3.28
C ASP A 103 -0.58 -26.39 -2.14
N GLY A 104 -1.59 -25.52 -2.16
CA GLY A 104 -2.63 -25.43 -1.14
C GLY A 104 -2.24 -24.65 0.12
N ILE A 105 -0.96 -24.28 0.28
CA ILE A 105 -0.45 -23.59 1.48
C ILE A 105 -0.76 -22.10 1.40
N CYS A 106 -1.34 -21.55 2.48
CA CYS A 106 -1.57 -20.11 2.58
C CYS A 106 -0.26 -19.36 2.88
N ARG A 107 -0.02 -18.26 2.16
CA ARG A 107 1.19 -17.42 2.30
C ARG A 107 0.88 -15.94 2.34
N LEU A 108 1.73 -15.20 3.03
CA LEU A 108 1.82 -13.75 3.00
C LEU A 108 3.00 -13.30 2.14
N PHE A 109 2.84 -12.21 1.38
CA PHE A 109 3.92 -11.63 0.59
C PHE A 109 4.61 -10.48 1.33
N ARG A 110 5.92 -10.61 1.59
CA ARG A 110 6.81 -9.66 2.29
C ARG A 110 6.18 -9.01 3.54
N PRO A 111 5.56 -9.80 4.44
CA PRO A 111 4.79 -9.25 5.56
C PRO A 111 5.64 -8.45 6.55
N ASP A 112 6.92 -8.78 6.69
CA ASP A 112 7.90 -8.05 7.49
C ASP A 112 7.98 -6.57 7.08
N LYS A 113 8.01 -6.29 5.77
CA LYS A 113 8.06 -4.93 5.23
C LYS A 113 6.77 -4.17 5.48
N HIS A 114 5.64 -4.85 5.42
CA HIS A 114 4.34 -4.29 5.76
C HIS A 114 4.29 -3.88 7.25
N MET A 115 4.76 -4.74 8.16
CA MET A 115 4.81 -4.41 9.59
C MET A 115 5.73 -3.23 9.87
N GLU A 116 6.91 -3.18 9.25
CA GLU A 116 7.84 -2.05 9.43
C GLU A 116 7.25 -0.73 8.90
N ARG A 117 6.54 -0.76 7.77
CA ARG A 117 5.87 0.43 7.24
C ARG A 117 4.72 0.91 8.13
N LEU A 118 3.98 -0.03 8.75
CA LEU A 118 2.96 0.30 9.74
C LEU A 118 3.58 0.97 10.96
N ARG A 119 4.68 0.42 11.50
CA ARG A 119 5.42 1.02 12.63
C ARG A 119 5.94 2.42 12.32
N LYS A 120 6.54 2.63 11.15
CA LYS A 120 6.99 3.96 10.70
C LYS A 120 5.83 4.95 10.60
N SER A 121 4.67 4.50 10.10
CA SER A 121 3.47 5.33 10.01
C SER A 121 2.90 5.68 11.39
N ALA A 122 2.90 4.72 12.32
CA ALA A 122 2.48 4.91 13.70
C ALA A 122 3.38 5.92 14.43
N ALA A 123 4.70 5.79 14.27
CA ALA A 123 5.67 6.72 14.85
C ALA A 123 5.47 8.15 14.34
N ARG A 124 5.11 8.34 13.06
CA ARG A 124 4.81 9.68 12.50
C ARG A 124 3.60 10.34 13.16
N LEU A 125 2.70 9.56 13.73
CA LEU A 125 1.49 10.00 14.46
C LEU A 125 1.69 10.04 15.98
N CYS A 126 2.90 9.78 16.48
CA CYS A 126 3.17 9.62 17.91
C CYS A 126 2.33 8.51 18.58
N LEU A 127 1.89 7.51 17.81
CA LEU A 127 1.25 6.30 18.34
C LEU A 127 2.29 5.38 19.00
N PRO A 128 1.90 4.54 19.98
CA PRO A 128 2.83 3.71 20.72
C PRO A 128 3.47 2.65 19.81
N ASP A 129 4.77 2.38 20.02
CA ASP A 129 5.49 1.36 19.26
C ASP A 129 5.05 -0.07 19.68
N PHE A 130 5.26 -1.05 18.81
CA PHE A 130 4.93 -2.45 19.02
C PHE A 130 5.94 -3.37 18.32
N SER A 131 5.97 -4.64 18.71
CA SER A 131 6.80 -5.64 18.04
C SER A 131 6.16 -6.08 16.72
N ALA A 132 6.87 -5.85 15.61
CA ALA A 132 6.46 -6.29 14.28
C ALA A 132 6.23 -7.81 14.20
N SER A 133 7.07 -8.60 14.88
CA SER A 133 6.96 -10.06 14.87
C SER A 133 5.75 -10.55 15.68
N GLU A 134 5.45 -9.93 16.82
CA GLU A 134 4.32 -10.32 17.66
C GLU A 134 2.99 -10.02 16.95
N LEU A 135 2.87 -8.83 16.33
CA LEU A 135 1.70 -8.51 15.52
C LEU A 135 1.54 -9.46 14.32
N LEU A 136 2.64 -9.79 13.64
CA LEU A 136 2.58 -10.71 12.50
C LEU A 136 2.10 -12.10 12.92
N GLU A 137 2.57 -12.62 14.05
CA GLU A 137 2.09 -13.91 14.57
C GLU A 137 0.61 -13.86 14.95
N CYS A 138 0.13 -12.77 15.58
CA CYS A 138 -1.30 -12.58 15.83
C CYS A 138 -2.14 -12.52 14.55
N ILE A 139 -1.63 -11.87 13.49
CA ILE A 139 -2.28 -11.83 12.18
C ILE A 139 -2.36 -13.23 11.55
N LYS A 140 -1.29 -14.03 11.65
CA LYS A 140 -1.32 -15.41 11.18
C LYS A 140 -2.35 -16.24 11.93
N GLU A 141 -2.44 -16.11 13.26
CA GLU A 141 -3.49 -16.78 14.05
C GLU A 141 -4.91 -16.39 13.60
N LEU A 142 -5.14 -15.09 13.33
CA LEU A 142 -6.42 -14.62 12.78
C LEU A 142 -6.73 -15.26 11.42
N ILE A 143 -5.75 -15.32 10.52
CA ILE A 143 -5.92 -15.94 9.20
C ILE A 143 -6.13 -17.46 9.32
N ARG A 144 -5.44 -18.14 10.25
CA ARG A 144 -5.64 -19.58 10.53
C ARG A 144 -7.06 -19.86 11.01
N LEU A 145 -7.58 -19.00 11.88
CA LEU A 145 -8.95 -19.11 12.39
C LEU A 145 -9.99 -18.91 11.28
N ASP A 146 -9.78 -17.92 10.41
CA ASP A 146 -10.66 -17.60 9.28
C ASP A 146 -10.22 -18.25 7.95
N LYS A 147 -9.51 -19.39 8.00
CA LYS A 147 -8.91 -20.01 6.80
C LYS A 147 -9.90 -20.39 5.70
N SER A 148 -11.17 -20.65 6.05
CA SER A 148 -12.26 -20.95 5.12
C SER A 148 -12.65 -19.74 4.26
N TRP A 149 -12.30 -18.53 4.70
CA TRP A 149 -12.55 -17.29 3.98
C TRP A 149 -11.49 -16.98 2.92
N ILE A 150 -10.38 -17.72 2.89
CA ILE A 150 -9.33 -17.53 1.88
C ILE A 150 -9.83 -18.12 0.57
N PRO A 151 -10.07 -17.29 -0.48
CA PRO A 151 -10.56 -17.78 -1.76
C PRO A 151 -9.61 -18.83 -2.37
N SER A 152 -10.19 -19.83 -3.04
CA SER A 152 -9.45 -20.84 -3.80
C SER A 152 -9.29 -20.50 -5.27
N ASP A 153 -10.10 -19.57 -5.79
CA ASP A 153 -10.10 -19.19 -7.21
C ASP A 153 -8.80 -18.46 -7.58
N GLU A 154 -8.30 -18.72 -8.79
CA GLU A 154 -7.08 -18.08 -9.30
C GLU A 154 -7.24 -16.54 -9.34
N GLY A 155 -6.17 -15.83 -8.97
CA GLY A 155 -6.17 -14.37 -8.87
C GLY A 155 -6.90 -13.80 -7.64
N CYS A 156 -7.67 -14.60 -6.90
CA CYS A 156 -8.36 -14.17 -5.68
C CYS A 156 -7.44 -14.29 -4.45
N SER A 157 -7.73 -13.52 -3.41
CA SER A 157 -6.92 -13.50 -2.19
C SER A 157 -7.73 -13.03 -0.99
N LEU A 158 -7.19 -13.19 0.21
CA LEU A 158 -7.72 -12.60 1.43
C LEU A 158 -6.92 -11.33 1.74
N TYR A 159 -7.58 -10.18 1.66
CA TYR A 159 -6.97 -8.90 2.00
C TYR A 159 -6.92 -8.72 3.52
N VAL A 160 -5.75 -8.36 4.03
CA VAL A 160 -5.46 -8.12 5.44
C VAL A 160 -5.36 -6.61 5.68
N ARG A 161 -6.17 -6.08 6.60
CA ARG A 161 -6.25 -4.64 6.92
C ARG A 161 -5.95 -4.39 8.40
N PRO A 162 -4.67 -4.21 8.77
CA PRO A 162 -4.32 -3.60 10.04
C PRO A 162 -4.68 -2.11 10.04
N LEU A 163 -5.18 -1.61 11.16
CA LEU A 163 -5.41 -0.19 11.41
C LEU A 163 -4.99 0.15 12.84
N PHE A 164 -4.35 1.31 13.00
CA PHE A 164 -3.88 1.82 14.29
C PHE A 164 -4.37 3.26 14.46
N ALA A 165 -5.05 3.54 15.57
CA ALA A 165 -5.72 4.82 15.83
C ALA A 165 -5.56 5.28 17.28
N GLY A 166 -5.49 6.61 17.48
CA GLY A 166 -5.63 7.25 18.78
C GLY A 166 -7.10 7.37 19.18
N ILE A 167 -7.45 6.87 20.36
CA ILE A 167 -8.86 6.73 20.81
C ILE A 167 -9.21 7.59 22.02
N ASP A 168 -8.39 8.58 22.36
CA ASP A 168 -8.68 9.49 23.46
C ASP A 168 -10.01 10.22 23.26
N PRO A 169 -10.85 10.33 24.30
CA PRO A 169 -12.09 11.10 24.27
C PRO A 169 -11.78 12.60 24.52
N ILE A 170 -10.98 13.21 23.64
CA ILE A 170 -10.46 14.57 23.82
C ILE A 170 -10.54 15.37 22.52
N ILE A 171 -10.96 16.64 22.62
CA ILE A 171 -10.96 17.61 21.52
C ILE A 171 -9.65 18.43 21.49
N GLY A 172 -8.83 18.36 22.54
CA GLY A 172 -7.47 18.90 22.49
C GLY A 172 -6.61 18.18 21.45
N VAL A 173 -5.83 18.95 20.68
CA VAL A 173 -4.81 18.41 19.78
C VAL A 173 -3.55 18.14 20.59
N ASP A 174 -3.38 16.90 21.03
CA ASP A 174 -2.24 16.45 21.83
C ASP A 174 -1.86 15.00 21.50
N ILE A 175 -0.72 14.51 21.99
CA ILE A 175 -0.31 13.11 21.84
C ILE A 175 -1.31 12.22 22.58
N CYS A 176 -1.81 11.20 21.89
CA CYS A 176 -2.78 10.27 22.46
C CYS A 176 -2.25 9.57 23.73
N SER A 177 -3.11 9.41 24.73
CA SER A 177 -2.89 8.59 25.92
C SER A 177 -3.54 7.21 25.79
N LYS A 178 -4.45 7.02 24.82
CA LYS A 178 -5.09 5.74 24.50
C LYS A 178 -5.05 5.48 23.00
N ALA A 179 -4.77 4.23 22.63
CA ALA A 179 -4.74 3.82 21.23
C ALA A 179 -5.33 2.42 21.03
N ILE A 180 -5.79 2.14 19.82
CA ILE A 180 -6.29 0.82 19.42
C ILE A 180 -5.63 0.37 18.12
N LEU A 181 -5.11 -0.85 18.13
CA LEU A 181 -4.64 -1.54 16.94
C LEU A 181 -5.58 -2.72 16.68
N PHE A 182 -6.13 -2.80 15.47
CA PHE A 182 -7.00 -3.90 15.08
C PHE A 182 -6.70 -4.39 13.66
N VAL A 183 -7.12 -5.62 13.36
CA VAL A 183 -6.96 -6.21 12.02
C VAL A 183 -8.28 -6.85 11.60
N ILE A 184 -8.73 -6.49 10.41
CA ILE A 184 -9.89 -7.09 9.74
C ILE A 184 -9.46 -7.75 8.43
N LEU A 185 -10.19 -8.78 8.02
CA LEU A 185 -9.92 -9.55 6.82
C LEU A 185 -11.09 -9.43 5.84
N SER A 186 -10.81 -9.43 4.55
CA SER A 186 -11.82 -9.30 3.49
C SER A 186 -11.42 -10.13 2.28
N PRO A 187 -12.23 -11.10 1.80
CA PRO A 187 -11.94 -11.78 0.55
C PRO A 187 -12.02 -10.78 -0.60
N VAL A 188 -11.10 -10.88 -1.55
CA VAL A 188 -11.04 -10.01 -2.73
C VAL A 188 -10.84 -10.83 -3.99
N GLY A 189 -11.59 -10.47 -5.02
CA GLY A 189 -11.52 -11.12 -6.33
C GLY A 189 -10.26 -10.78 -7.12
N ALA A 190 -10.10 -11.46 -8.24
CA ALA A 190 -9.11 -11.10 -9.24
C ALA A 190 -9.35 -9.66 -9.71
N TYR A 191 -8.32 -8.82 -9.68
CA TYR A 191 -8.45 -7.41 -10.05
C TYR A 191 -8.69 -7.23 -11.55
N PHE A 192 -8.25 -8.19 -12.37
CA PHE A 192 -8.42 -8.19 -13.81
C PHE A 192 -9.09 -9.49 -14.25
N THR A 193 -10.26 -9.36 -14.86
CA THR A 193 -10.96 -10.45 -15.54
C THR A 193 -10.89 -10.18 -17.05
N GLY A 194 -9.88 -10.73 -17.74
CA GLY A 194 -9.70 -10.59 -19.19
C GLY A 194 -8.43 -9.86 -19.64
N ALA A 195 -8.36 -9.49 -20.92
CA ALA A 195 -7.24 -8.72 -21.48
C ALA A 195 -7.23 -7.31 -20.87
N GLN A 196 -6.13 -6.92 -20.22
CA GLN A 196 -6.01 -5.63 -19.53
C GLN A 196 -6.15 -4.45 -20.52
N GLN A 197 -7.35 -3.89 -20.65
CA GLN A 197 -7.50 -2.51 -21.11
C GLN A 197 -6.95 -1.64 -19.98
N GLY A 198 -5.75 -1.08 -20.18
CA GLY A 198 -5.11 -0.23 -19.19
C GLY A 198 -6.01 0.93 -18.74
N VAL A 199 -5.70 1.52 -17.60
CA VAL A 199 -6.48 2.62 -17.04
C VAL A 199 -6.19 3.94 -17.76
N ALA A 200 -7.18 4.83 -17.77
CA ALA A 200 -7.03 6.23 -18.07
C ALA A 200 -6.72 7.02 -16.79
N LEU A 201 -5.62 7.78 -16.82
CA LEU A 201 -5.19 8.66 -15.74
C LEU A 201 -5.54 10.11 -16.06
N TYR A 202 -6.04 10.85 -15.06
CA TYR A 202 -6.25 12.28 -15.15
C TYR A 202 -5.15 13.05 -14.42
N ALA A 203 -4.46 13.95 -15.12
CA ALA A 203 -3.38 14.75 -14.56
C ALA A 203 -3.78 16.24 -14.57
N ASP A 204 -3.92 16.82 -13.38
CA ASP A 204 -4.15 18.25 -13.19
C ASP A 204 -3.21 18.78 -12.09
N PRO A 205 -2.26 19.68 -12.42
CA PRO A 205 -1.29 20.20 -11.46
C PRO A 205 -1.91 21.05 -10.34
N LYS A 206 -3.19 21.41 -10.44
CA LYS A 206 -3.91 22.09 -9.35
C LYS A 206 -4.10 21.22 -8.11
N PHE A 207 -4.08 19.90 -8.27
CA PHE A 207 -4.27 18.96 -7.17
C PHE A 207 -2.95 18.32 -6.75
N VAL A 208 -2.57 18.54 -5.50
CA VAL A 208 -1.34 18.00 -4.91
C VAL A 208 -1.69 16.96 -3.86
N ARG A 209 -1.15 15.74 -4.02
CA ARG A 209 -1.38 14.63 -3.06
C ARG A 209 -0.59 14.79 -1.77
N SER A 210 0.64 15.28 -1.89
CA SER A 210 1.59 15.39 -0.79
C SER A 210 2.68 16.40 -1.14
N TRP A 211 3.38 16.91 -0.12
CA TRP A 211 4.41 17.94 -0.25
C TRP A 211 5.60 17.61 0.66
N GLN A 212 6.73 18.27 0.40
CA GLN A 212 7.96 18.08 1.17
C GLN A 212 7.75 18.45 2.64
N GLY A 213 8.25 17.59 3.55
CA GLY A 213 8.00 17.70 4.99
C GLY A 213 6.61 17.22 5.45
N GLY A 214 5.72 16.87 4.52
CA GLY A 214 4.38 16.35 4.80
C GLY A 214 4.36 14.88 5.26
N GLY A 215 3.21 14.23 5.05
CA GLY A 215 2.96 12.83 5.44
C GLY A 215 3.05 11.80 4.30
N GLY A 216 3.37 12.21 3.06
CA GLY A 216 3.21 11.40 1.85
C GLY A 216 3.93 10.04 1.87
N ALA A 217 5.12 9.98 2.48
CA ALA A 217 5.90 8.76 2.65
C ALA A 217 5.36 7.78 3.71
N PHE A 218 4.25 8.11 4.39
CA PHE A 218 3.62 7.28 5.42
C PHE A 218 2.19 6.92 5.03
N LYS A 219 1.69 5.78 5.52
CA LYS A 219 0.36 5.26 5.17
C LYS A 219 -0.72 5.78 6.14
N LEU A 220 -0.84 7.10 6.21
CA LEU A 220 -1.74 7.82 7.13
C LEU A 220 -3.13 7.98 6.50
N ALA A 221 -4.19 7.89 7.30
CA ALA A 221 -5.56 8.10 6.82
C ALA A 221 -5.76 9.51 6.21
N SER A 222 -5.10 10.52 6.78
CA SER A 222 -5.12 11.92 6.32
C SER A 222 -4.60 12.11 4.89
N ASN A 223 -3.79 11.18 4.37
CA ASN A 223 -3.28 11.24 2.99
C ASN A 223 -4.29 10.78 1.94
N TYR A 224 -5.39 10.14 2.36
CA TYR A 224 -6.40 9.56 1.46
C TYR A 224 -7.70 10.35 1.47
N ALA A 225 -8.12 10.91 2.62
CA ALA A 225 -9.40 11.63 2.70
C ALA A 225 -9.49 12.80 1.69
N PRO A 226 -8.47 13.66 1.51
CA PRO A 226 -8.54 14.76 0.53
C PRO A 226 -8.59 14.28 -0.93
N THR A 227 -8.15 13.06 -1.22
CA THR A 227 -8.13 12.54 -2.60
C THR A 227 -9.53 12.21 -3.11
N LEU A 228 -10.52 12.08 -2.22
CA LEU A 228 -11.89 11.76 -2.59
C LEU A 228 -12.54 12.87 -3.44
N TYR A 229 -12.28 14.14 -3.08
CA TYR A 229 -12.71 15.28 -3.87
C TYR A 229 -12.16 15.21 -5.30
N VAL A 230 -10.85 14.97 -5.44
CA VAL A 230 -10.19 14.83 -6.74
C VAL A 230 -10.74 13.64 -7.53
N GLN A 231 -10.97 12.51 -6.85
CA GLN A 231 -11.48 11.30 -7.48
C GLN A 231 -12.89 11.49 -8.08
N GLN A 232 -13.69 12.42 -7.56
CA GLN A 232 -14.96 12.82 -8.17
C GLN A 232 -14.72 13.48 -9.54
N PHE A 233 -13.85 14.49 -9.63
CA PHE A 233 -13.50 15.15 -10.90
C PHE A 233 -12.88 14.19 -11.90
N VAL A 234 -11.99 13.31 -11.44
CA VAL A 234 -11.37 12.28 -12.28
C VAL A 234 -12.42 11.42 -13.00
N LYS A 235 -13.46 11.00 -12.26
CA LYS A 235 -14.57 10.22 -12.83
C LYS A 235 -15.38 11.03 -13.85
N GLU A 236 -15.65 12.30 -13.58
CA GLU A 236 -16.33 13.21 -14.51
C GLU A 236 -15.55 13.40 -15.82
N LYS A 237 -14.21 13.27 -15.77
CA LYS A 237 -13.33 13.29 -16.95
C LYS A 237 -13.19 11.93 -17.65
N GLY A 238 -13.99 10.93 -17.26
CA GLY A 238 -13.96 9.59 -17.83
C GLY A 238 -12.65 8.82 -17.55
N CYS A 239 -11.94 9.20 -16.49
CA CYS A 239 -10.71 8.55 -16.05
C CYS A 239 -10.96 7.69 -14.81
N GLN A 240 -10.14 6.66 -14.60
CA GLN A 240 -10.30 5.75 -13.45
C GLN A 240 -9.62 6.31 -12.20
N THR A 241 -8.45 6.95 -12.33
CA THR A 241 -7.75 7.56 -11.18
C THR A 241 -6.88 8.75 -11.60
N ALA A 242 -6.34 9.49 -10.63
CA ALA A 242 -5.48 10.64 -10.88
C ALA A 242 -4.03 10.20 -11.13
N LEU A 243 -3.31 10.90 -12.01
CA LEU A 243 -1.84 10.96 -11.98
C LEU A 243 -1.45 12.18 -11.17
N TRP A 244 -0.78 11.97 -10.05
CA TRP A 244 -0.41 13.02 -9.13
C TRP A 244 0.86 13.73 -9.59
N LEU A 245 0.75 15.04 -9.80
CA LEU A 245 1.83 15.93 -10.19
C LEU A 245 2.29 16.76 -9.00
N HIS A 246 3.58 17.13 -8.95
CA HIS A 246 4.13 17.97 -7.90
C HIS A 246 5.15 18.98 -8.44
N GLY A 247 5.09 20.20 -7.89
CA GLY A 247 6.06 21.27 -8.16
C GLY A 247 5.88 21.95 -9.52
N GLN A 248 6.70 22.97 -9.77
CA GLN A 248 6.63 23.78 -10.99
C GLN A 248 6.93 22.98 -12.27
N ASN A 249 7.80 21.98 -12.16
CA ASN A 249 8.15 21.09 -13.27
C ASN A 249 7.11 19.98 -13.51
N GLU A 250 6.03 19.97 -12.71
CA GLU A 250 4.97 18.98 -12.80
C GLU A 250 5.52 17.54 -12.75
N ASN A 251 6.34 17.25 -11.73
CA ASN A 251 6.94 15.94 -11.54
C ASN A 251 5.86 14.90 -11.24
N LEU A 252 5.92 13.75 -11.90
CA LEU A 252 5.10 12.59 -11.60
C LEU A 252 5.48 12.05 -10.22
N THR A 253 4.48 11.71 -9.41
CA THR A 253 4.70 11.09 -8.11
C THR A 253 4.06 9.71 -8.04
N GLU A 254 2.72 9.64 -8.12
CA GLU A 254 1.94 8.41 -7.95
C GLU A 254 0.71 8.39 -8.88
N ALA A 255 0.13 7.21 -9.11
CA ALA A 255 -1.10 7.03 -9.87
C ALA A 255 -2.22 6.53 -8.94
N GLY A 256 -3.10 7.43 -8.51
CA GLY A 256 -4.13 7.12 -7.53
C GLY A 256 -3.53 6.73 -6.18
N THR A 257 -3.65 5.44 -5.84
CA THR A 257 -3.06 4.85 -4.63
C THR A 257 -1.89 3.90 -4.93
N MET A 258 -1.35 4.00 -6.15
CA MET A 258 -0.28 3.17 -6.68
C MET A 258 0.99 3.99 -6.92
N ASN A 259 2.16 3.37 -6.77
CA ASN A 259 3.37 3.95 -7.34
C ASN A 259 3.33 3.87 -8.87
N ILE A 260 4.10 4.68 -9.58
CA ILE A 260 4.13 4.70 -11.04
C ILE A 260 5.51 4.27 -11.59
N PHE A 261 5.50 3.50 -12.67
CA PHE A 261 6.67 3.11 -13.44
C PHE A 261 6.49 3.46 -14.92
N LEU A 262 7.60 3.79 -15.57
CA LEU A 262 7.68 3.98 -17.01
C LEU A 262 8.81 3.10 -17.55
N PHE A 263 8.51 2.33 -18.60
CA PHE A 263 9.51 1.65 -19.40
C PHE A 263 9.60 2.38 -20.73
N TRP A 264 10.76 2.94 -21.05
CA TRP A 264 10.92 3.83 -22.21
C TRP A 264 12.34 3.77 -22.79
N THR A 265 12.53 4.37 -23.96
CA THR A 265 13.84 4.76 -24.46
C THR A 265 14.14 6.19 -24.01
N ASN A 266 15.21 6.40 -23.26
CA ASN A 266 15.62 7.70 -22.75
C ASN A 266 16.17 8.61 -23.87
N GLU A 267 16.55 9.83 -23.51
CA GLU A 267 17.07 10.84 -24.44
C GLU A 267 18.42 10.43 -25.09
N ASN A 268 19.15 9.49 -24.47
CA ASN A 268 20.40 8.94 -25.00
C ASN A 268 20.19 7.70 -25.89
N GLY A 269 18.94 7.29 -26.15
CA GLY A 269 18.63 6.11 -26.94
C GLY A 269 18.70 4.78 -26.17
N GLU A 270 18.85 4.82 -24.84
CA GLU A 270 18.91 3.61 -24.01
C GLU A 270 17.53 3.25 -23.46
N ARG A 271 17.20 1.95 -23.48
CA ARG A 271 15.98 1.46 -22.83
C ARG A 271 16.20 1.37 -21.34
N GLU A 272 15.26 1.86 -20.54
CA GLU A 272 15.32 1.80 -19.08
C GLU A 272 13.93 1.68 -18.45
N LEU A 273 13.91 1.17 -17.22
CA LEU A 273 12.75 1.20 -16.34
C LEU A 273 12.97 2.27 -15.27
N VAL A 274 12.03 3.20 -15.16
CA VAL A 274 12.16 4.36 -14.27
C VAL A 274 10.94 4.49 -13.35
N THR A 275 11.19 4.94 -12.13
CA THR A 275 10.14 5.30 -11.15
C THR A 275 10.58 6.52 -10.34
N PRO A 276 9.67 7.39 -9.88
CA PRO A 276 10.01 8.50 -9.01
C PRO A 276 10.74 8.05 -7.72
N PRO A 277 11.74 8.79 -7.21
CA PRO A 277 12.56 8.39 -6.06
C PRO A 277 11.81 8.58 -4.74
N LEU A 278 12.24 7.89 -3.68
CA LEU A 278 11.68 8.06 -2.33
C LEU A 278 12.16 9.36 -1.67
N ASN A 279 11.59 10.48 -2.10
CA ASN A 279 11.98 11.83 -1.69
C ASN A 279 11.08 12.44 -0.59
N GLY A 280 10.21 11.64 0.05
CA GLY A 280 9.24 12.10 1.06
C GLY A 280 7.80 12.30 0.54
N LEU A 281 7.61 12.43 -0.78
CA LEU A 281 6.29 12.58 -1.42
C LEU A 281 5.62 11.23 -1.70
N ILE A 282 6.43 10.22 -2.03
CA ILE A 282 5.97 8.93 -2.53
C ILE A 282 5.91 7.93 -1.39
N LEU A 283 4.84 7.15 -1.33
CA LEU A 283 4.72 6.07 -0.36
C LEU A 283 5.63 4.92 -0.80
N PRO A 284 6.59 4.45 0.03
CA PRO A 284 7.41 3.28 -0.28
C PRO A 284 6.55 2.02 -0.41
N GLY A 285 6.09 1.74 -1.63
CA GLY A 285 5.30 0.56 -1.97
C GLY A 285 6.12 -0.71 -1.92
N ILE A 286 5.59 -1.75 -1.29
CA ILE A 286 6.26 -3.05 -1.22
C ILE A 286 6.28 -3.72 -2.60
N THR A 287 5.24 -3.54 -3.41
CA THR A 287 5.24 -3.99 -4.81
C THR A 287 6.24 -3.21 -5.65
N ARG A 288 6.34 -1.88 -5.48
CA ARG A 288 7.38 -1.04 -6.13
C ARG A 288 8.78 -1.55 -5.82
N GLU A 289 9.08 -1.76 -4.54
CA GLU A 289 10.38 -2.27 -4.10
C GLU A 289 10.68 -3.65 -4.71
N SER A 290 9.68 -4.53 -4.75
CA SER A 290 9.83 -5.87 -5.32
C SER A 290 10.06 -5.84 -6.83
N ILE A 291 9.43 -4.92 -7.57
CA ILE A 291 9.67 -4.70 -9.01
C ILE A 291 11.10 -4.21 -9.23
N LEU A 292 11.58 -3.26 -8.42
CA LEU A 292 12.95 -2.76 -8.51
C LEU A 292 13.98 -3.87 -8.25
N GLU A 293 13.79 -4.67 -7.19
CA GLU A 293 14.67 -5.80 -6.89
C GLU A 293 14.67 -6.84 -8.03
N LEU A 294 13.48 -7.20 -8.53
CA LEU A 294 13.31 -8.19 -9.59
C LEU A 294 13.94 -7.74 -10.92
N THR A 295 13.64 -6.52 -11.36
CA THR A 295 14.11 -6.03 -12.67
C THR A 295 15.59 -5.71 -12.67
N LYS A 296 16.16 -5.32 -11.52
CA LYS A 296 17.62 -5.16 -11.37
C LYS A 296 18.36 -6.50 -11.51
N SER A 297 17.77 -7.62 -11.05
CA SER A 297 18.41 -8.94 -11.14
C SER A 297 18.41 -9.51 -12.56
N TRP A 298 17.58 -8.98 -13.47
CA TRP A 298 17.59 -9.38 -14.87
C TRP A 298 18.85 -8.93 -15.61
N HIS A 299 19.48 -7.83 -15.19
CA HIS A 299 20.66 -7.24 -15.86
C HIS A 299 20.46 -6.95 -17.37
N GLU A 300 19.21 -6.73 -17.80
CA GLU A 300 18.84 -6.54 -19.22
C GLU A 300 18.72 -5.06 -19.62
N PHE A 301 18.41 -4.18 -18.68
CA PHE A 301 18.30 -2.74 -18.87
C PHE A 301 18.53 -1.99 -17.55
N PRO A 302 18.96 -0.71 -17.58
CA PRO A 302 19.05 0.12 -16.39
C PRO A 302 17.70 0.30 -15.68
N VAL A 303 17.74 0.30 -14.36
CA VAL A 303 16.59 0.51 -13.49
C VAL A 303 16.87 1.69 -12.56
N HIS A 304 16.20 2.83 -12.79
CA HIS A 304 16.50 4.08 -12.10
C HIS A 304 15.35 4.59 -11.23
N GLU A 305 15.73 5.11 -10.08
CA GLU A 305 14.86 5.94 -9.24
C GLU A 305 15.23 7.40 -9.49
N LYS A 306 14.46 8.10 -10.33
CA LYS A 306 14.74 9.49 -10.74
C LYS A 306 13.47 10.30 -10.93
N GLU A 307 13.59 11.62 -10.78
CA GLU A 307 12.47 12.54 -11.05
C GLU A 307 12.06 12.44 -12.51
N ILE A 308 10.75 12.42 -12.77
CA ILE A 308 10.16 12.29 -14.10
C ILE A 308 9.16 13.42 -14.24
N THR A 309 9.35 14.29 -15.24
CA THR A 309 8.44 15.42 -15.48
C THR A 309 7.33 15.06 -16.45
N MET A 310 6.17 15.72 -16.32
CA MET A 310 5.10 15.58 -17.31
C MET A 310 5.57 15.93 -18.73
N SER A 311 6.45 16.91 -18.88
CA SER A 311 7.03 17.29 -20.18
C SER A 311 7.83 16.16 -20.82
N GLN A 312 8.67 15.45 -20.06
CA GLN A 312 9.42 14.30 -20.57
C GLN A 312 8.50 13.16 -21.00
N VAL A 313 7.43 12.89 -20.23
CA VAL A 313 6.44 11.88 -20.60
C VAL A 313 5.77 12.22 -21.93
N LEU A 314 5.32 13.46 -22.11
CA LEU A 314 4.67 13.89 -23.35
C LEU A 314 5.61 13.85 -24.56
N CYS A 315 6.86 14.26 -24.38
CA CYS A 315 7.90 14.16 -25.40
C CYS A 315 8.12 12.69 -25.80
N ALA A 316 8.27 11.78 -24.84
CA ALA A 316 8.43 10.35 -25.10
C ALA A 316 7.20 9.70 -25.76
N VAL A 317 5.98 10.16 -25.44
CA VAL A 317 4.76 9.71 -26.13
C VAL A 317 4.76 10.15 -27.59
N ASN A 318 5.03 11.43 -27.86
CA ASN A 318 5.01 11.97 -29.22
C ASN A 318 6.11 11.36 -30.12
N GLU A 319 7.25 11.01 -29.53
CA GLU A 319 8.39 10.40 -30.23
C GLU A 319 8.33 8.86 -30.27
N ASN A 320 7.24 8.25 -29.78
CA ASN A 320 7.08 6.79 -29.68
C ASN A 320 8.21 6.10 -28.87
N ARG A 321 8.79 6.80 -27.90
CA ARG A 321 9.80 6.26 -26.98
C ARG A 321 9.22 5.66 -25.70
N LEU A 322 7.96 5.96 -25.37
CA LEU A 322 7.31 5.38 -24.19
C LEU A 322 6.73 3.99 -24.50
N HIS A 323 7.43 2.94 -24.05
CA HIS A 323 7.07 1.54 -24.34
C HIS A 323 6.01 1.00 -23.40
N ALA A 324 5.98 1.42 -22.14
CA ALA A 324 4.91 1.12 -21.21
C ALA A 324 4.87 2.15 -20.06
N MET A 325 3.69 2.35 -19.50
CA MET A 325 3.47 3.08 -18.25
C MET A 325 2.50 2.28 -17.41
N PHE A 326 2.77 2.10 -16.13
CA PHE A 326 1.91 1.30 -15.25
C PHE A 326 1.98 1.72 -13.79
N GLY A 327 0.85 1.65 -13.12
CA GLY A 327 0.75 1.73 -11.67
C GLY A 327 1.09 0.41 -11.01
N THR A 328 1.62 0.44 -9.79
CA THR A 328 1.83 -0.76 -8.97
C THR A 328 1.37 -0.58 -7.52
N GLY A 329 0.80 -1.65 -6.96
CA GLY A 329 0.38 -1.71 -5.57
C GLY A 329 -0.25 -3.07 -5.22
N THR A 330 -0.45 -3.34 -3.93
CA THR A 330 -0.96 -4.63 -3.43
C THR A 330 -2.26 -5.08 -4.10
N ALA A 331 -3.18 -4.15 -4.40
CA ALA A 331 -4.51 -4.48 -4.90
C ALA A 331 -4.47 -5.17 -6.28
N CYS A 332 -3.74 -4.59 -7.23
CA CYS A 332 -3.68 -5.04 -8.62
C CYS A 332 -2.35 -5.70 -9.02
N VAL A 333 -1.31 -5.61 -8.17
CA VAL A 333 0.10 -5.88 -8.48
C VAL A 333 0.64 -4.89 -9.53
N ILE A 334 0.11 -4.93 -10.75
CA ILE A 334 0.38 -4.00 -11.84
C ILE A 334 -0.93 -3.58 -12.50
N SER A 335 -1.07 -2.28 -12.79
CA SER A 335 -2.16 -1.73 -13.57
C SER A 335 -1.59 -0.94 -14.75
N PRO A 336 -1.66 -1.46 -15.99
CA PRO A 336 -1.21 -0.71 -17.16
C PRO A 336 -1.98 0.59 -17.31
N VAL A 337 -1.32 1.60 -17.87
CA VAL A 337 -1.93 2.88 -18.25
C VAL A 337 -2.09 2.88 -19.75
N ALA A 338 -3.32 3.04 -20.23
CA ALA A 338 -3.64 3.12 -21.66
C ALA A 338 -3.83 4.57 -22.13
N LYS A 339 -4.19 5.48 -21.23
CA LYS A 339 -4.55 6.85 -21.58
C LYS A 339 -4.14 7.83 -20.49
N LEU A 340 -3.72 9.01 -20.90
CA LEU A 340 -3.42 10.14 -20.03
C LEU A 340 -4.23 11.35 -20.50
N VAL A 341 -5.01 11.93 -19.60
CA VAL A 341 -5.78 13.15 -19.84
C VAL A 341 -5.09 14.28 -19.10
N TYR A 342 -4.58 15.27 -19.84
CA TYR A 342 -3.79 16.37 -19.29
C TYR A 342 -4.06 17.65 -20.07
N LYS A 343 -4.37 18.75 -19.37
CA LYS A 343 -4.72 20.07 -19.96
C LYS A 343 -5.76 19.95 -21.10
N ASN A 344 -6.83 19.19 -20.85
CA ASN A 344 -7.92 18.87 -21.79
C ASN A 344 -7.50 18.15 -23.08
N LYS A 345 -6.27 17.63 -23.15
CA LYS A 345 -5.79 16.77 -24.23
C LYS A 345 -5.74 15.32 -23.78
N VAL A 346 -5.98 14.43 -24.72
CA VAL A 346 -5.89 12.99 -24.55
C VAL A 346 -4.62 12.49 -25.21
N TYR A 347 -3.81 11.76 -24.45
CA TYR A 347 -2.60 11.10 -24.92
C TYR A 347 -2.78 9.59 -24.78
N GLU A 348 -2.65 8.85 -25.88
CA GLU A 348 -2.70 7.41 -25.88
C GLU A 348 -1.34 6.82 -25.54
N ILE A 349 -1.33 5.86 -24.62
CA ILE A 349 -0.14 5.09 -24.25
C ILE A 349 -0.26 3.75 -24.96
N LYS A 350 0.18 3.72 -26.23
CA LYS A 350 -0.07 2.58 -27.12
C LYS A 350 0.58 1.29 -26.66
N GLY A 351 1.74 1.40 -26.01
CA GLY A 351 2.48 0.27 -25.48
C GLY A 351 2.96 -0.68 -26.58
N GLY A 352 4.24 -0.61 -26.95
CA GLY A 352 4.80 -1.51 -27.98
C GLY A 352 4.77 -2.99 -27.55
N PRO A 353 4.98 -3.94 -28.48
CA PRO A 353 5.10 -5.37 -28.15
C PRO A 353 6.13 -5.63 -27.05
N GLU A 354 7.21 -4.86 -27.06
CA GLU A 354 8.28 -4.95 -26.07
C GLU A 354 7.83 -4.49 -24.67
N GLY A 355 7.13 -3.36 -24.56
CA GLY A 355 6.61 -2.89 -23.30
C GLY A 355 5.57 -3.83 -22.72
N THR A 356 4.67 -4.36 -23.57
CA THR A 356 3.71 -5.39 -23.19
C THR A 356 4.42 -6.65 -22.66
N LYS A 357 5.46 -7.14 -23.38
CA LYS A 357 6.26 -8.30 -22.95
C LYS A 357 6.90 -8.05 -21.59
N THR A 358 7.51 -6.88 -21.40
CA THR A 358 8.21 -6.52 -20.16
C THR A 358 7.24 -6.45 -18.98
N VAL A 359 6.13 -5.72 -19.13
CA VAL A 359 5.10 -5.60 -18.08
C VAL A 359 4.49 -6.95 -17.74
N ASN A 360 4.17 -7.78 -18.73
CA ASN A 360 3.63 -9.11 -18.51
C ASN A 360 4.63 -10.02 -17.79
N ARG A 361 5.94 -9.92 -18.11
CA ARG A 361 6.98 -10.67 -17.41
C ARG A 361 7.07 -10.26 -15.94
N ILE A 362 7.08 -8.95 -15.64
CA ILE A 362 7.10 -8.45 -14.25
C ILE A 362 5.87 -8.96 -13.50
N TYR A 363 4.67 -8.83 -14.09
CA TYR A 363 3.44 -9.32 -13.47
C TYR A 363 3.53 -10.81 -13.19
N LYS A 364 3.87 -11.61 -14.20
CA LYS A 364 3.95 -13.06 -14.10
C LYS A 364 4.94 -13.50 -13.03
N GLU A 365 6.18 -13.03 -13.06
CA GLU A 365 7.20 -13.43 -12.09
C GLU A 365 6.81 -13.05 -10.66
N LEU A 366 6.23 -11.87 -10.43
CA LEU A 366 5.73 -11.49 -9.11
C LEU A 366 4.56 -12.37 -8.64
N THR A 367 3.60 -12.66 -9.53
CA THR A 367 2.47 -13.54 -9.19
C THR A 367 2.92 -14.98 -8.98
N ASP A 368 3.89 -15.47 -9.76
CA ASP A 368 4.48 -16.80 -9.60
C ASP A 368 5.11 -16.94 -8.22
N ILE A 369 5.83 -15.91 -7.75
CA ILE A 369 6.39 -15.85 -6.39
C ILE A 369 5.27 -15.85 -5.33
N GLN A 370 4.28 -14.97 -5.48
CA GLN A 370 3.16 -14.85 -4.55
C GLN A 370 2.36 -16.14 -4.38
N TRP A 371 2.19 -16.89 -5.47
CA TRP A 371 1.40 -18.13 -5.53
C TRP A 371 2.26 -19.39 -5.41
N ALA A 372 3.56 -19.24 -5.18
CA ALA A 372 4.53 -20.33 -5.09
C ALA A 372 4.47 -21.29 -6.30
N VAL A 373 4.28 -20.75 -7.51
CA VAL A 373 4.16 -21.54 -8.76
C VAL A 373 5.42 -22.36 -9.00
N ASN A 374 6.60 -21.78 -8.70
CA ASN A 374 7.90 -22.42 -8.84
C ASN A 374 8.46 -22.87 -7.47
N GLY A 375 7.59 -23.10 -6.48
CA GLY A 375 7.97 -23.43 -5.11
C GLY A 375 8.12 -22.21 -4.18
N PRO A 376 8.53 -22.45 -2.91
CA PRO A 376 8.70 -21.39 -1.91
C PRO A 376 9.75 -20.35 -2.32
N HIS A 377 9.52 -19.10 -1.93
CA HIS A 377 10.45 -17.99 -2.17
C HIS A 377 10.68 -17.23 -0.86
N LEU A 378 11.85 -16.62 -0.68
CA LEU A 378 12.19 -15.85 0.54
C LEU A 378 11.25 -14.67 0.81
N TRP A 379 10.53 -14.21 -0.21
CA TRP A 379 9.52 -13.15 -0.06
C TRP A 379 8.16 -13.65 0.41
N THR A 380 7.93 -14.96 0.47
CA THR A 380 6.65 -15.50 0.91
C THR A 380 6.77 -16.24 2.23
N HIS A 381 5.89 -15.89 3.17
CA HIS A 381 5.89 -16.43 4.52
C HIS A 381 4.65 -17.31 4.67
N PRO A 382 4.81 -18.64 4.89
CA PRO A 382 3.68 -19.52 5.13
C PRO A 382 2.92 -19.08 6.39
N VAL A 383 1.59 -19.13 6.31
CA VAL A 383 0.72 -18.92 7.47
C VAL A 383 0.74 -20.16 8.36
N ASP A 384 0.75 -21.37 7.81
CA ASP A 384 0.65 -22.61 8.61
C ASP A 384 1.98 -23.15 9.14
N ALA A 385 3.12 -22.52 8.83
CA ALA A 385 4.39 -22.95 9.43
C ALA A 385 4.36 -22.67 10.95
N SER A 386 4.31 -23.74 11.74
CA SER A 386 4.53 -23.70 13.18
C SER A 386 5.94 -23.17 13.47
N ARG A 387 6.10 -22.57 14.66
CA ARG A 387 7.43 -22.30 15.23
C ARG A 387 8.25 -23.58 15.34
#